data_AF-F3LE05-F1
#
_entry.id   AF-F3LE05-F1
#
_cell.length_a   1.000
_cell.length_b   1.000
_cell.length_c   1.000
_cell.angle_alpha   90.00
_cell.angle_beta   90.00
_cell.angle_gamma   90.00
#
_symmetry.space_group_name_H-M   'P 1'
#
loop_
_entity.id
_entity.type
_entity.pdbx_description
1 polymer ?
#
loop_
_entity_poly.entity_id
_entity_poly.type
_entity_poly.pdbx_seq_one_letter_code
_entity_poly.pdbx_strand_id
1 'polypeptide(L)'
;MTVPASIEQLLKKHNISYSLANLSSVPIHQLVGDVKSIDQPNRAQSANAHLLQNPNNEKLLAITPKQTILNLEAIKEALGEPYKPVVGEALKKFTQHLGLDAMVAMPKLGNLPTIVDKRLLNTDKLLLSVGSDNQHIEVDGESFKKLLESTIVNDIAIPLDTLNRQTPKHLDVKEITQSVEKFTELRIKQRLDETLELPPLPATAKAIIKLRVDPNADVSDLCEVIELDPALAAQVVSWASSPYYSAPGTIKSIHDAIVRVLGFEMVLSLSLGLALGSTLKLPNRRPDGCLSYWQQAVYVSTCTEAIISCMPRKQRPSYGCAYLSGLLHNFGYMLIAEVFSGQFDDICTEIDANSHTTPQSVEKHIIGVTRDQLAAWLMELLHMPEE
;
A
#
# COMPACT_ATOMS: atom_id res chain seq x y z
N MET A 1 -31.49 4.15 -11.86
CA MET A 1 -30.61 5.25 -11.44
C MET A 1 -31.26 5.88 -10.24
N THR A 2 -30.89 5.46 -9.05
CA THR A 2 -31.63 5.79 -7.83
C THR A 2 -30.65 5.81 -6.69
N VAL A 3 -30.66 6.89 -5.93
CA VAL A 3 -30.12 6.92 -4.57
C VAL A 3 -30.67 5.68 -3.83
N PRO A 4 -29.84 4.90 -3.12
CA PRO A 4 -30.33 3.76 -2.36
C PRO A 4 -31.51 4.19 -1.47
N ALA A 5 -32.56 3.37 -1.43
CA ALA A 5 -33.81 3.74 -0.76
C ALA A 5 -33.60 4.14 0.71
N SER A 6 -32.63 3.51 1.38
CA SER A 6 -32.22 3.84 2.75
C SER A 6 -31.68 5.28 2.89
N ILE A 7 -30.88 5.74 1.93
CA ILE A 7 -30.34 7.10 1.88
C ILE A 7 -31.43 8.11 1.52
N GLU A 8 -32.28 7.79 0.54
CA GLU A 8 -33.38 8.68 0.13
C GLU A 8 -34.40 8.88 1.26
N GLN A 9 -34.74 7.82 1.99
CA GLN A 9 -35.59 7.89 3.19
C GLN A 9 -34.97 8.76 4.28
N LEU A 10 -33.65 8.66 4.50
CA LEU A 10 -32.95 9.46 5.51
C LEU A 10 -32.94 10.95 5.13
N LEU A 11 -32.63 11.27 3.87
CA LEU A 11 -32.66 12.63 3.34
C LEU A 11 -34.06 13.26 3.48
N LYS A 12 -35.11 12.51 3.12
CA LYS A 12 -36.51 12.96 3.27
C LYS A 12 -36.89 13.16 4.73
N LYS A 13 -36.53 12.22 5.62
CA LYS A 13 -36.83 12.30 7.07
C LYS A 13 -36.25 13.55 7.72
N HIS A 14 -35.06 13.99 7.29
CA HIS A 14 -34.38 15.16 7.83
C HIS A 14 -34.57 16.44 7.01
N ASN A 15 -35.46 16.41 5.99
CA ASN A 15 -35.77 17.54 5.11
C ASN A 15 -34.52 18.14 4.43
N ILE A 16 -33.68 17.28 3.88
CA ILE A 16 -32.41 17.66 3.26
C ILE A 16 -32.57 17.73 1.75
N SER A 17 -32.27 18.91 1.20
CA SER A 17 -32.16 19.08 -0.23
C SER A 17 -30.86 18.45 -0.72
N TYR A 18 -30.94 17.72 -1.83
CA TYR A 18 -29.78 17.11 -2.44
C TYR A 18 -29.85 17.19 -3.96
N SER A 19 -28.70 17.16 -4.61
CA SER A 19 -28.61 16.99 -6.06
C SER A 19 -27.68 15.82 -6.41
N LEU A 20 -27.94 15.17 -7.55
CA LEU A 20 -27.11 14.10 -8.06
C LEU A 20 -25.99 14.70 -8.90
N ALA A 21 -24.75 14.48 -8.48
CA ALA A 21 -23.56 14.83 -9.24
C ALA A 21 -22.95 13.56 -9.85
N ASN A 22 -22.87 13.51 -11.18
CA ASN A 22 -22.10 12.50 -11.90
C ASN A 22 -20.74 13.11 -12.22
N LEU A 23 -19.70 12.67 -11.52
CA LEU A 23 -18.33 13.03 -11.87
C LEU A 23 -17.89 12.14 -13.05
N SER A 24 -17.54 12.73 -14.18
CA SER A 24 -16.95 11.98 -15.29
C SER A 24 -15.55 11.51 -14.90
N SER A 25 -15.33 10.20 -14.88
CA SER A 25 -13.99 9.64 -14.78
C SER A 25 -13.26 9.89 -16.11
N VAL A 26 -12.11 10.58 -16.05
CA VAL A 26 -11.24 10.73 -17.21
C VAL A 26 -10.51 9.39 -17.40
N PRO A 27 -10.57 8.74 -18.58
CA PRO A 27 -9.85 7.50 -18.83
C PRO A 27 -8.35 7.68 -18.62
N ILE A 28 -7.70 6.68 -18.00
CA ILE A 28 -6.26 6.75 -17.63
C ILE A 28 -5.37 7.10 -18.83
N HIS A 29 -5.69 6.62 -20.03
CA HIS A 29 -4.93 6.91 -21.25
C HIS A 29 -5.05 8.36 -21.76
N GLN A 30 -6.00 9.14 -21.23
CA GLN A 30 -6.16 10.57 -21.51
C GLN A 30 -5.43 11.44 -20.47
N LEU A 31 -4.81 10.85 -19.45
CA LEU A 31 -4.07 11.54 -18.40
C LEU A 31 -2.60 11.86 -18.80
N VAL A 32 -2.34 12.11 -20.09
CA VAL A 32 -0.98 12.39 -20.59
C VAL A 32 -0.61 13.85 -20.27
N GLY A 33 0.13 14.06 -19.19
CA GLY A 33 0.62 15.37 -18.73
C GLY A 33 0.80 15.37 -17.20
N ASP A 34 1.56 16.33 -16.66
CA ASP A 34 1.89 16.46 -15.23
C ASP A 34 0.76 16.01 -14.29
N VAL A 35 0.93 14.82 -13.70
CA VAL A 35 0.01 14.17 -12.74
C VAL A 35 -0.25 15.06 -11.52
N LYS A 36 0.56 16.11 -11.32
CA LYS A 36 0.41 17.14 -10.29
C LYS A 36 -0.73 18.14 -10.56
N SER A 37 -1.29 18.21 -11.77
CA SER A 37 -2.27 19.24 -12.16
C SER A 37 -3.71 18.75 -12.30
N ILE A 38 -4.02 17.52 -11.89
CA ILE A 38 -5.42 17.08 -11.76
C ILE A 38 -5.95 17.53 -10.40
N ASP A 39 -6.01 18.84 -10.20
CA ASP A 39 -7.02 19.41 -9.31
C ASP A 39 -8.37 19.06 -9.93
N GLN A 40 -8.91 17.89 -9.57
CA GLN A 40 -10.36 17.73 -9.58
C GLN A 40 -10.87 18.67 -8.48
N PRO A 41 -11.51 19.81 -8.80
CA PRO A 41 -11.99 20.77 -7.81
C PRO A 41 -12.92 20.14 -6.74
N ASN A 42 -13.39 18.92 -6.98
CA ASN A 42 -14.32 18.18 -6.13
C ASN A 42 -13.68 17.26 -5.08
N ARG A 43 -12.35 17.04 -5.07
CA ARG A 43 -11.74 16.16 -4.04
C ARG A 43 -11.70 16.81 -2.66
N ALA A 44 -11.47 18.12 -2.58
CA ALA A 44 -11.46 18.87 -1.32
C ALA A 44 -12.83 18.94 -0.63
N GLN A 45 -13.91 18.72 -1.39
CA GLN A 45 -15.30 18.77 -0.91
C GLN A 45 -15.92 17.38 -0.67
N SER A 46 -15.14 16.31 -0.82
CA SER A 46 -15.63 14.94 -0.66
C SER A 46 -15.24 14.35 0.69
N ALA A 47 -16.02 13.38 1.16
CA ALA A 47 -15.81 12.74 2.46
C ALA A 47 -15.62 11.22 2.34
N ASN A 48 -14.82 10.66 3.24
CA ASN A 48 -14.65 9.23 3.48
C ASN A 48 -15.53 8.79 4.64
N ALA A 49 -16.00 7.54 4.57
CA ALA A 49 -16.80 6.90 5.60
C ALA A 49 -16.07 5.67 6.12
N HIS A 50 -15.82 5.64 7.42
CA HIS A 50 -15.08 4.57 8.09
C HIS A 50 -16.00 3.89 9.09
N LEU A 51 -16.19 2.58 8.94
CA LEU A 51 -16.93 1.80 9.92
C LEU A 51 -15.95 1.25 10.95
N LEU A 52 -16.14 1.64 12.21
CA LEU A 52 -15.32 1.23 13.33
C LEU A 52 -16.13 0.44 14.35
N GLN A 53 -15.45 -0.28 15.22
CA GLN A 53 -16.04 -1.07 16.28
C GLN A 53 -15.20 -1.03 17.56
N ASN A 54 -15.84 -0.89 18.71
CA ASN A 54 -15.18 -0.93 20.02
C ASN A 54 -15.04 -2.39 20.54
N PRO A 55 -14.35 -2.64 21.67
CA PRO A 55 -14.22 -3.97 22.25
C PRO A 55 -15.55 -4.63 22.65
N ASN A 56 -16.61 -3.84 22.87
CA ASN A 56 -17.96 -4.31 23.20
C ASN A 56 -18.80 -4.65 21.95
N ASN A 57 -18.19 -4.64 20.76
CA ASN A 57 -18.83 -4.85 19.47
C ASN A 57 -19.80 -3.75 19.02
N GLU A 58 -19.80 -2.59 19.67
CA GLU A 58 -20.60 -1.44 19.28
C GLU A 58 -19.96 -0.73 18.09
N LYS A 59 -20.78 -0.37 17.09
CA LYS A 59 -20.31 0.20 15.84
C LYS A 59 -20.36 1.72 15.87
N LEU A 60 -19.39 2.35 15.23
CA LEU A 60 -19.27 3.79 15.08
C LEU A 60 -19.00 4.13 13.62
N LEU A 61 -19.67 5.16 13.11
CA LEU A 61 -19.35 5.75 11.82
C LEU A 61 -18.42 6.94 12.04
N ALA A 62 -17.21 6.89 11.50
CA ALA A 62 -16.30 8.03 11.47
C ALA A 62 -16.28 8.65 10.06
N ILE A 63 -16.44 9.98 9.97
CA ILE A 63 -16.50 10.71 8.70
C ILE A 63 -15.36 11.72 8.64
N THR A 64 -14.56 11.65 7.58
CA THR A 64 -13.35 12.48 7.39
C THR A 64 -13.30 13.07 5.99
N PRO A 65 -12.58 14.18 5.74
CA PRO A 65 -12.36 14.68 4.39
C PRO A 65 -11.59 13.66 3.53
N LYS A 66 -11.87 13.60 2.22
CA LYS A 66 -11.29 12.59 1.34
C LYS A 66 -9.76 12.61 1.27
N GLN A 67 -9.16 13.79 1.38
CA GLN A 67 -7.71 14.01 1.34
C GLN A 67 -7.04 13.93 2.72
N THR A 68 -7.54 13.05 3.58
CA THR A 68 -7.00 12.83 4.93
C THR A 68 -6.89 11.34 5.23
N ILE A 69 -6.05 11.00 6.21
CA ILE A 69 -6.13 9.73 6.94
C ILE A 69 -6.97 9.93 8.20
N LEU A 70 -7.72 8.91 8.57
CA LEU A 70 -8.31 8.74 9.89
C LEU A 70 -7.20 8.50 10.92
N ASN A 71 -7.29 9.15 12.08
CA ASN A 71 -6.40 8.94 13.21
C ASN A 71 -7.17 8.20 14.32
N LEU A 72 -6.90 6.90 14.52
CA LEU A 72 -7.61 6.11 15.53
C LEU A 72 -7.25 6.52 16.96
N GLU A 73 -6.05 7.02 17.20
CA GLU A 73 -5.66 7.53 18.53
C GLU A 73 -6.48 8.78 18.89
N ALA A 74 -6.71 9.68 17.93
CA ALA A 74 -7.59 10.83 18.15
C ALA A 74 -9.04 10.42 18.43
N ILE A 75 -9.52 9.33 17.83
CA ILE A 75 -10.85 8.75 18.15
C ILE A 75 -10.87 8.20 19.58
N LYS A 76 -9.82 7.49 19.98
CA LYS A 76 -9.68 6.96 21.33
C LYS A 76 -9.63 8.07 22.37
N GLU A 77 -8.90 9.15 22.11
CA GLU A 77 -8.90 10.35 22.98
C GLU A 77 -10.28 11.01 23.05
N ALA A 78 -10.99 11.10 21.92
CA ALA A 78 -12.31 11.71 21.85
C ALA A 78 -13.41 10.92 22.59
N LEU A 79 -13.34 9.59 22.53
CA LEU A 79 -14.40 8.69 23.01
C LEU A 79 -14.03 7.97 24.31
N GLY A 80 -12.76 8.03 24.73
CA GLY A 80 -12.25 7.38 25.95
C GLY A 80 -12.02 5.87 25.82
N GLU A 81 -12.18 5.29 24.63
CA GLU A 81 -12.00 3.86 24.38
C GLU A 81 -11.43 3.59 22.97
N PRO A 82 -10.70 2.49 22.77
CA PRO A 82 -10.11 2.18 21.46
C PRO A 82 -11.17 1.68 20.47
N TYR A 83 -11.02 2.06 19.21
CA TYR A 83 -11.83 1.56 18.10
C TYR A 83 -10.94 0.88 17.06
N LYS A 84 -11.44 -0.19 16.44
CA LYS A 84 -10.78 -0.88 15.32
C LYS A 84 -11.65 -0.82 14.07
N PRO A 85 -11.05 -0.82 12.86
CA PRO A 85 -11.81 -0.81 11.63
C PRO A 85 -12.55 -2.13 11.42
N VAL A 86 -13.77 -2.04 10.91
CA VAL A 86 -14.54 -3.19 10.42
C VAL A 86 -14.24 -3.35 8.94
N VAL A 87 -13.61 -4.45 8.57
CA VAL A 87 -13.12 -4.71 7.20
C VAL A 87 -13.66 -6.04 6.64
N GLY A 88 -13.31 -6.33 5.39
CA GLY A 88 -13.58 -7.63 4.75
C GLY A 88 -15.06 -8.03 4.71
N GLU A 89 -15.33 -9.27 5.08
CA GLU A 89 -16.67 -9.86 5.03
C GLU A 89 -17.63 -9.21 6.04
N ALA A 90 -17.14 -8.78 7.21
CA ALA A 90 -17.96 -8.11 8.22
C ALA A 90 -18.48 -6.76 7.70
N LEU A 91 -17.62 -5.99 7.03
CA LEU A 91 -18.01 -4.73 6.39
C LEU A 91 -19.04 -4.98 5.28
N LYS A 92 -18.78 -5.95 4.40
CA LYS A 92 -19.70 -6.31 3.30
C LYS A 92 -21.08 -6.73 3.81
N LYS A 93 -21.14 -7.57 4.84
CA LYS A 93 -22.41 -7.97 5.48
C LYS A 93 -23.16 -6.78 6.05
N PHE A 94 -22.43 -5.85 6.68
CA PHE A 94 -23.02 -4.66 7.27
C PHE A 94 -23.59 -3.72 6.20
N THR A 95 -22.84 -3.43 5.14
CA THR A 95 -23.31 -2.56 4.05
C THR A 95 -24.50 -3.19 3.32
N GLN A 96 -24.47 -4.50 3.05
CA GLN A 96 -25.59 -5.23 2.45
C GLN A 96 -26.87 -5.17 3.29
N HIS A 97 -26.77 -5.24 4.62
CA HIS A 97 -27.93 -5.09 5.51
C HIS A 97 -28.58 -3.71 5.39
N LEU A 98 -27.78 -2.67 5.09
CA LEU A 98 -28.26 -1.31 4.83
C LEU A 98 -28.71 -1.09 3.38
N GLY A 99 -28.62 -2.11 2.52
CA GLY A 99 -28.91 -2.01 1.09
C GLY A 99 -27.89 -1.17 0.32
N LEU A 100 -26.62 -1.17 0.78
CA LEU A 100 -25.52 -0.39 0.23
C LEU A 100 -24.39 -1.29 -0.28
N ASP A 101 -23.75 -0.88 -1.38
CA ASP A 101 -22.55 -1.55 -1.89
C ASP A 101 -21.28 -1.17 -1.10
N ALA A 102 -21.26 0.04 -0.53
CA ALA A 102 -20.16 0.58 0.25
C ALA A 102 -20.69 1.52 1.35
N MET A 103 -19.83 1.83 2.34
CA MET A 103 -20.16 2.81 3.37
C MET A 103 -20.33 4.21 2.75
N VAL A 104 -21.31 4.95 3.24
CA VAL A 104 -21.63 6.30 2.77
C VAL A 104 -21.32 7.28 3.91
N ALA A 105 -20.71 8.41 3.57
CA ALA A 105 -20.30 9.47 4.49
C ALA A 105 -21.49 10.30 4.99
N MET A 106 -22.49 9.64 5.58
CA MET A 106 -23.75 10.24 5.97
C MET A 106 -23.99 10.06 7.48
N PRO A 107 -24.09 11.15 8.27
CA PRO A 107 -24.47 11.03 9.68
C PRO A 107 -25.85 10.39 9.84
N LYS A 108 -26.06 9.70 10.97
CA LYS A 108 -27.29 8.96 11.30
C LYS A 108 -27.58 7.75 10.38
N LEU A 109 -26.65 7.38 9.50
CA LEU A 109 -26.78 6.19 8.66
C LEU A 109 -26.98 4.94 9.52
N GLY A 110 -28.10 4.24 9.31
CA GLY A 110 -28.43 3.04 10.08
C GLY A 110 -28.55 3.26 11.59
N ASN A 111 -28.82 4.50 12.04
CA ASN A 111 -28.79 4.92 13.45
C ASN A 111 -27.43 4.68 14.13
N LEU A 112 -26.34 4.64 13.37
CA LEU A 112 -25.00 4.53 13.93
C LEU A 112 -24.65 5.79 14.74
N PRO A 113 -24.09 5.64 15.96
CA PRO A 113 -23.28 6.69 16.56
C PRO A 113 -22.28 7.20 15.52
N THR A 114 -22.17 8.51 15.38
CA THR A 114 -21.34 9.13 14.36
C THR A 114 -20.36 10.11 15.00
N ILE A 115 -19.10 10.07 14.55
CA ILE A 115 -18.09 11.09 14.81
C ILE A 115 -17.65 11.72 13.48
N VAL A 116 -17.52 13.03 13.44
CA VAL A 116 -17.23 13.80 12.22
C VAL A 116 -16.04 14.70 12.45
N ASP A 117 -15.14 14.72 11.48
CA ASP A 117 -14.00 15.64 11.50
C ASP A 117 -14.46 17.09 11.35
N LYS A 118 -13.96 17.96 12.22
CA LYS A 118 -14.34 19.39 12.27
C LYS A 118 -14.11 20.13 10.94
N ARG A 119 -13.18 19.68 10.09
CA ARG A 119 -12.88 20.35 8.80
C ARG A 119 -14.04 20.28 7.83
N LEU A 120 -14.92 19.28 7.95
CA LEU A 120 -16.12 19.13 7.11
C LEU A 120 -17.19 20.19 7.41
N LEU A 121 -17.08 20.93 8.51
CA LEU A 121 -18.04 21.99 8.86
C LEU A 121 -17.72 23.32 8.16
N ASN A 122 -16.54 23.45 7.57
CA ASN A 122 -16.04 24.67 6.93
C ASN A 122 -16.22 24.67 5.40
N THR A 123 -16.97 23.71 4.85
CA THR A 123 -17.22 23.58 3.41
C THR A 123 -18.64 24.00 3.06
N ASP A 124 -18.78 24.82 2.01
CA ASP A 124 -20.09 25.29 1.52
C ASP A 124 -20.93 24.16 0.89
N LYS A 125 -20.25 23.18 0.30
CA LYS A 125 -20.86 22.01 -0.34
C LYS A 125 -20.04 20.76 -0.04
N LEU A 126 -20.74 19.63 0.13
CA LEU A 126 -20.17 18.33 0.40
C LEU A 126 -20.66 17.30 -0.62
N LEU A 127 -19.71 16.56 -1.17
CA LEU A 127 -19.95 15.46 -2.09
C LEU A 127 -19.82 14.13 -1.36
N LEU A 128 -20.95 13.48 -1.14
CA LEU A 128 -21.02 12.18 -0.46
C LEU A 128 -21.06 11.08 -1.54
N SER A 129 -20.08 10.19 -1.52
CA SER A 129 -20.04 9.07 -2.47
C SER A 129 -21.11 8.03 -2.11
N VAL A 130 -21.92 7.61 -3.07
CA VAL A 130 -23.02 6.67 -2.86
C VAL A 130 -22.90 5.52 -3.84
N GLY A 131 -22.37 4.38 -3.38
CA GLY A 131 -22.19 3.18 -4.20
C GLY A 131 -20.88 3.15 -4.99
N SER A 132 -20.87 2.36 -6.07
CA SER A 132 -19.69 2.19 -6.95
C SER A 132 -19.54 3.34 -7.95
N ASP A 133 -18.27 3.70 -8.17
CA ASP A 133 -17.67 4.82 -8.90
C ASP A 133 -18.58 5.72 -9.75
N ASN A 134 -18.55 7.02 -9.40
CA ASN A 134 -19.09 8.22 -10.05
C ASN A 134 -20.47 8.73 -9.59
N GLN A 135 -21.16 8.06 -8.66
CA GLN A 135 -22.39 8.59 -8.09
C GLN A 135 -22.13 9.35 -6.79
N HIS A 136 -22.37 10.66 -6.83
CA HIS A 136 -22.23 11.54 -5.67
C HIS A 136 -23.56 12.24 -5.36
N ILE A 137 -23.85 12.34 -4.07
CA ILE A 137 -24.89 13.21 -3.56
C ILE A 137 -24.22 14.51 -3.12
N GLU A 138 -24.61 15.62 -3.74
CA GLU A 138 -24.22 16.95 -3.29
C GLU A 138 -25.22 17.41 -2.23
N VAL A 139 -24.69 17.77 -1.06
CA VAL A 139 -25.42 18.35 0.07
C VAL A 139 -24.80 19.70 0.40
N ASP A 140 -25.62 20.71 0.62
CA ASP A 140 -25.13 22.01 1.09
C ASP A 140 -24.64 21.94 2.54
N GLY A 141 -23.67 22.77 2.89
CA GLY A 141 -23.03 22.75 4.21
C GLY A 141 -23.99 23.01 5.36
N GLU A 142 -25.05 23.80 5.16
CA GLU A 142 -26.07 24.04 6.19
C GLU A 142 -26.93 22.80 6.44
N SER A 143 -27.37 22.13 5.37
CA SER A 143 -28.10 20.88 5.45
C SER A 143 -27.26 19.75 6.05
N PHE A 144 -25.96 19.71 5.75
CA PHE A 144 -25.05 18.78 6.40
C PHE A 144 -24.95 19.06 7.91
N LYS A 145 -24.84 20.34 8.31
CA LYS A 145 -24.84 20.71 9.75
C LYS A 145 -26.12 20.29 10.47
N LYS A 146 -27.28 20.32 9.81
CA LYS A 146 -28.55 19.80 10.38
C LYS A 146 -28.50 18.30 10.68
N LEU A 147 -27.70 17.52 9.94
CA LEU A 147 -27.49 16.10 10.21
C LEU A 147 -26.63 15.84 11.45
N LEU A 148 -25.84 16.81 11.88
CA LEU A 148 -24.90 16.67 13.00
C LEU A 148 -25.56 16.79 14.38
N GLU A 149 -26.87 16.96 14.47
CA GLU A 149 -27.58 16.92 15.75
C GLU A 149 -27.35 15.56 16.44
N SER A 150 -26.79 15.60 17.65
CA SER A 150 -26.34 14.43 18.44
C SER A 150 -25.14 13.66 17.85
N THR A 151 -24.36 14.31 16.99
CA THR A 151 -23.09 13.78 16.42
C THR A 151 -21.90 14.39 17.15
N ILE A 152 -20.86 13.60 17.37
CA ILE A 152 -19.61 14.09 17.98
C ILE A 152 -18.78 14.76 16.88
N VAL A 153 -18.29 15.97 17.13
CA VAL A 153 -17.42 16.69 16.19
C VAL A 153 -16.05 16.88 16.84
N ASN A 154 -14.99 16.39 16.21
CA ASN A 154 -13.63 16.50 16.76
C ASN A 154 -12.56 16.55 15.63
N ASP A 155 -11.29 16.74 15.98
CA ASP A 155 -10.14 16.61 15.07
C ASP A 155 -9.72 15.14 15.03
N ILE A 156 -10.17 14.40 14.02
CA ILE A 156 -9.96 12.94 13.92
C ILE A 156 -9.22 12.56 12.64
N ALA A 157 -8.73 13.54 11.89
CA ALA A 157 -8.13 13.32 10.59
C ALA A 157 -6.82 14.07 10.41
N ILE A 158 -5.91 13.52 9.62
CA ILE A 158 -4.61 14.13 9.30
C ILE A 158 -4.53 14.37 7.78
N PRO A 159 -4.24 15.59 7.32
CA PRO A 159 -4.15 15.91 5.90
C PRO A 159 -3.05 15.12 5.16
N LEU A 160 -3.39 14.51 4.02
CA LEU A 160 -2.44 13.69 3.24
C LEU A 160 -1.27 14.52 2.68
N ASP A 161 -1.48 15.80 2.38
CA ASP A 161 -0.44 16.72 1.90
C ASP A 161 0.65 16.98 2.96
N THR A 162 0.34 16.81 4.25
CA THR A 162 1.34 16.89 5.31
C THR A 162 2.23 15.65 5.36
N LEU A 163 1.67 14.48 5.00
CA LEU A 163 2.35 13.18 5.06
C LEU A 163 3.10 12.84 3.77
N ASN A 164 2.56 13.24 2.62
CA ASN A 164 3.10 12.90 1.30
C ASN A 164 4.17 13.89 0.80
N ARG A 165 4.62 14.84 1.62
CA ARG A 165 5.75 15.69 1.27
C ARG A 165 6.99 14.82 1.13
N GLN A 166 7.53 14.78 -0.07
CA GLN A 166 8.77 14.05 -0.35
C GLN A 166 9.89 14.64 0.49
N THR A 167 10.43 13.83 1.39
CA THR A 167 11.68 14.14 2.06
C THR A 167 12.82 13.97 1.04
N PRO A 168 13.76 14.92 0.94
CA PRO A 168 14.98 14.71 0.18
C PRO A 168 15.72 13.43 0.62
N LYS A 169 16.14 12.61 -0.36
CA LYS A 169 16.82 11.32 -0.13
C LYS A 169 17.99 11.37 0.88
N HIS A 170 18.75 12.46 0.88
CA HIS A 170 19.88 12.64 1.81
C HIS A 170 19.47 12.71 3.29
N LEU A 171 18.19 12.89 3.61
CA LEU A 171 17.66 12.88 4.97
C LEU A 171 17.10 11.53 5.39
N ASP A 172 16.97 10.55 4.48
CA ASP A 172 16.35 9.25 4.77
C ASP A 172 17.05 8.54 5.94
N VAL A 173 18.39 8.49 5.92
CA VAL A 173 19.17 7.88 7.01
C VAL A 173 18.84 8.53 8.35
N LYS A 174 18.72 9.86 8.40
CA LYS A 174 18.41 10.60 9.62
C LYS A 174 17.00 10.29 10.11
N GLU A 175 16.00 10.30 9.22
CA GLU A 175 14.62 9.98 9.58
C GLU A 175 14.47 8.53 10.05
N ILE A 176 15.15 7.59 9.40
CA ILE A 176 15.15 6.18 9.80
C ILE A 176 15.80 6.03 11.18
N THR A 177 16.97 6.63 11.42
CA THR A 177 17.60 6.57 12.75
C THR A 177 16.70 7.15 13.83
N GLN A 178 16.08 8.31 13.60
CA GLN A 178 15.15 8.93 14.57
C GLN A 178 13.90 8.09 14.82
N SER A 179 13.38 7.44 13.77
CA SER A 179 12.25 6.52 13.89
C SER A 179 12.61 5.30 14.74
N VAL A 180 13.73 4.67 14.44
CA VAL A 180 14.25 3.50 15.17
C VAL A 180 14.49 3.86 16.65
N GLU A 181 15.12 5.00 16.92
CA GLU A 181 15.34 5.53 18.28
C GLU A 181 14.04 5.72 19.06
N LYS A 182 12.99 6.19 18.39
CA LYS A 182 11.72 6.55 19.03
C LYS A 182 10.84 5.34 19.29
N PHE A 183 10.82 4.37 18.37
CA PHE A 183 9.82 3.30 18.36
C PHE A 183 10.37 1.92 18.71
N THR A 184 11.70 1.75 18.78
CA THR A 184 12.34 0.47 19.08
C THR A 184 13.26 0.57 20.30
N GLU A 185 13.52 -0.56 20.95
CA GLU A 185 14.53 -0.66 22.01
C GLU A 185 15.94 -0.94 21.44
N LEU A 186 16.10 -0.89 20.12
CA LEU A 186 17.37 -1.20 19.47
C LEU A 186 18.44 -0.20 19.90
N ARG A 187 19.59 -0.74 20.30
CA ARG A 187 20.73 0.08 20.65
C ARG A 187 21.30 0.72 19.39
N ILE A 188 21.23 2.04 19.31
CA ILE A 188 21.85 2.81 18.22
C ILE A 188 23.36 2.61 18.25
N LYS A 189 23.88 2.03 17.16
CA LYS A 189 25.30 1.82 16.91
C LYS A 189 25.81 2.92 15.97
N GLN A 190 27.11 2.90 15.67
CA GLN A 190 27.72 3.89 14.77
C GLN A 190 27.16 3.81 13.34
N ARG A 191 26.73 2.61 12.91
CA ARG A 191 26.09 2.41 11.62
C ARG A 191 24.66 1.91 11.79
N LEU A 192 23.78 2.36 10.90
CA LEU A 192 22.36 2.01 10.94
C LEU A 192 22.12 0.52 10.64
N ASP A 193 22.95 -0.10 9.80
CA ASP A 193 22.87 -1.53 9.51
C ASP A 193 23.19 -2.42 10.70
N GLU A 194 24.16 -2.00 11.51
CA GLU A 194 24.45 -2.70 12.77
C GLU A 194 23.34 -2.47 13.81
N THR A 195 22.66 -1.32 13.74
CA THR A 195 21.58 -0.92 14.66
C THR A 195 20.32 -1.73 14.42
N LEU A 196 19.97 -1.98 13.15
CA LEU A 196 18.75 -2.72 12.79
C LEU A 196 18.84 -4.24 13.04
N GLU A 197 20.01 -4.74 13.43
CA GLU A 197 20.26 -6.16 13.74
C GLU A 197 19.73 -7.12 12.67
N LEU A 198 19.78 -6.69 11.40
CA LEU A 198 19.25 -7.46 10.27
C LEU A 198 19.97 -8.81 10.17
N PRO A 199 19.24 -9.90 9.83
CA PRO A 199 19.85 -11.19 9.61
C PRO A 199 20.98 -11.10 8.57
N PRO A 200 22.10 -11.81 8.78
CA PRO A 200 23.20 -11.79 7.82
C PRO A 200 22.73 -12.36 6.48
N LEU A 201 23.14 -11.70 5.39
CA LEU A 201 22.83 -12.19 4.04
C LEU A 201 23.37 -13.61 3.81
N PRO A 202 22.56 -14.52 3.23
CA PRO A 202 23.00 -15.84 2.78
C PRO A 202 24.20 -15.76 1.84
N ALA A 203 25.05 -16.79 1.87
CA ALA A 203 26.20 -16.87 0.97
C ALA A 203 25.78 -16.79 -0.51
N THR A 204 24.67 -17.45 -0.86
CA THR A 204 24.07 -17.39 -2.21
C THR A 204 23.73 -15.96 -2.62
N ALA A 205 23.08 -15.19 -1.74
CA ALA A 205 22.73 -13.79 -2.03
C ALA A 205 23.98 -12.93 -2.29
N LYS A 206 25.01 -13.06 -1.43
CA LYS A 206 26.27 -12.33 -1.59
C LYS A 206 26.99 -12.68 -2.89
N ALA A 207 26.99 -13.96 -3.27
CA ALA A 207 27.58 -14.41 -4.52
C ALA A 207 26.83 -13.84 -5.74
N ILE A 208 25.49 -13.86 -5.72
CA ILE A 208 24.68 -13.29 -6.81
C ILE A 208 24.87 -11.77 -6.92
N ILE A 209 24.92 -11.04 -5.80
CA ILE A 209 25.22 -9.58 -5.81
C ILE A 209 26.59 -9.33 -6.45
N LYS A 210 27.60 -10.13 -6.08
CA LYS A 210 28.95 -10.01 -6.66
C LYS A 210 28.94 -10.24 -8.18
N LEU A 211 28.20 -11.24 -8.67
CA LEU A 211 28.05 -11.47 -10.11
C LEU A 211 27.33 -10.31 -10.81
N ARG A 212 26.34 -9.70 -10.16
CA ARG A 212 25.58 -8.57 -10.73
C ARG A 212 26.44 -7.35 -11.01
N VAL A 213 27.39 -7.06 -10.12
CA VAL A 213 28.27 -5.89 -10.23
C VAL A 213 29.54 -6.19 -11.04
N ASP A 214 29.77 -7.45 -11.44
CA ASP A 214 30.91 -7.83 -12.26
C ASP A 214 30.54 -7.78 -13.75
N PRO A 215 31.13 -6.85 -14.54
CA PRO A 215 30.84 -6.74 -15.96
C PRO A 215 31.34 -7.94 -16.80
N ASN A 216 32.15 -8.83 -16.21
CA ASN A 216 32.68 -10.01 -16.88
C ASN A 216 31.99 -11.31 -16.47
N ALA A 217 30.98 -11.26 -15.58
CA ALA A 217 30.26 -12.44 -15.16
C ALA A 217 29.53 -13.10 -16.34
N ASP A 218 29.64 -14.42 -16.43
CA ASP A 218 28.99 -15.20 -17.48
C ASP A 218 27.99 -16.23 -16.93
N VAL A 219 27.33 -16.94 -17.85
CA VAL A 219 26.31 -17.95 -17.49
C VAL A 219 26.89 -19.07 -16.65
N SER A 220 28.15 -19.46 -16.86
CA SER A 220 28.80 -20.51 -16.10
C SER A 220 28.99 -20.09 -14.64
N ASP A 221 29.44 -18.85 -14.40
CA ASP A 221 29.56 -18.31 -13.04
C ASP A 221 28.23 -18.34 -12.28
N LEU A 222 27.13 -17.95 -12.94
CA LEU A 222 25.80 -17.98 -12.35
C LEU A 222 25.30 -19.41 -12.11
N CYS A 223 25.59 -20.35 -13.02
CA CYS A 223 25.28 -21.76 -12.82
C CYS A 223 25.98 -22.30 -11.56
N GLU A 224 27.27 -22.03 -11.37
CA GLU A 224 28.02 -22.50 -10.21
C GLU A 224 27.39 -22.02 -8.90
N VAL A 225 26.97 -20.74 -8.84
CA VAL A 225 26.32 -20.19 -7.64
C VAL A 225 24.96 -20.84 -7.38
N ILE A 226 24.15 -21.05 -8.42
CA ILE A 226 22.81 -21.65 -8.30
C ILE A 226 22.89 -23.14 -7.95
N GLU A 227 23.87 -23.87 -8.50
CA GLU A 227 24.06 -25.30 -8.24
C GLU A 227 24.44 -25.60 -6.78
N LEU A 228 25.07 -24.64 -6.10
CA LEU A 228 25.36 -24.73 -4.67
C LEU A 228 24.12 -24.59 -3.78
N ASP A 229 22.99 -24.12 -4.32
CA ASP A 229 21.72 -23.95 -3.62
C ASP A 229 20.62 -24.81 -4.28
N PRO A 230 20.39 -26.05 -3.78
CA PRO A 230 19.44 -26.98 -4.39
C PRO A 230 18.01 -26.46 -4.47
N ALA A 231 17.59 -25.62 -3.52
CA ALA A 231 16.26 -25.03 -3.52
C ALA A 231 16.11 -24.02 -4.65
N LEU A 232 17.10 -23.15 -4.80
CA LEU A 232 17.15 -22.17 -5.89
C LEU A 232 17.26 -22.84 -7.27
N ALA A 233 18.12 -23.85 -7.39
CA ALA A 233 18.28 -24.66 -8.61
C ALA A 233 16.95 -25.29 -9.07
N ALA A 234 16.22 -25.91 -8.14
CA ALA A 234 14.90 -26.48 -8.44
C ALA A 234 13.91 -25.41 -8.91
N GLN A 235 13.98 -24.21 -8.34
CA GLN A 235 13.09 -23.10 -8.67
C GLN A 235 13.37 -22.53 -10.07
N VAL A 236 14.64 -22.38 -10.45
CA VAL A 236 15.04 -21.94 -11.80
C VAL A 236 14.55 -22.91 -12.88
N VAL A 237 14.71 -24.22 -12.65
CA VAL A 237 14.19 -25.25 -13.56
C VAL A 237 12.66 -25.23 -13.62
N SER A 238 12.00 -25.07 -12.47
CA SER A 238 10.53 -24.96 -12.39
C SER A 238 10.00 -23.75 -13.17
N TRP A 239 10.64 -22.59 -13.06
CA TRP A 239 10.25 -21.40 -13.81
C TRP A 239 10.44 -21.58 -15.30
N ALA A 240 11.60 -22.07 -15.72
CA ALA A 240 11.87 -22.27 -17.14
C ALA A 240 10.90 -23.30 -17.75
N SER A 241 10.41 -24.26 -16.98
CA SER A 241 9.40 -25.23 -17.42
C SER A 241 7.94 -24.75 -17.31
N SER A 242 7.72 -23.53 -16.78
CA SER A 242 6.39 -22.94 -16.65
C SER A 242 5.76 -22.66 -18.02
N PRO A 243 4.44 -22.89 -18.20
CA PRO A 243 3.73 -22.53 -19.42
C PRO A 243 3.91 -21.07 -19.84
N TYR A 244 4.18 -20.17 -18.88
CA TYR A 244 4.43 -18.76 -19.13
C TYR A 244 5.58 -18.53 -20.13
N TYR A 245 6.68 -19.27 -20.00
CA TYR A 245 7.87 -19.10 -20.85
C TYR A 245 7.84 -19.96 -22.12
N SER A 246 6.82 -20.82 -22.28
CA SER A 246 6.61 -21.62 -23.50
C SER A 246 7.87 -22.33 -24.00
N ALA A 247 8.64 -22.92 -23.08
CA ALA A 247 9.92 -23.53 -23.41
C ALA A 247 9.78 -24.66 -24.46
N PRO A 248 10.61 -24.68 -25.52
CA PRO A 248 10.52 -25.72 -26.54
C PRO A 248 11.15 -27.04 -26.03
N GLY A 249 10.34 -28.04 -25.70
CA GLY A 249 10.84 -29.35 -25.23
C GLY A 249 11.28 -29.37 -23.75
N THR A 250 11.89 -30.48 -23.31
CA THR A 250 12.25 -30.67 -21.89
C THR A 250 13.54 -29.95 -21.52
N ILE A 251 13.58 -29.37 -20.33
CA ILE A 251 14.75 -28.69 -19.77
C ILE A 251 15.68 -29.72 -19.16
N LYS A 252 16.96 -29.68 -19.54
CA LYS A 252 17.94 -30.72 -19.18
C LYS A 252 18.92 -30.31 -18.08
N SER A 253 19.15 -29.01 -17.89
CA SER A 253 20.06 -28.46 -16.89
C SER A 253 19.74 -27.00 -16.56
N ILE A 254 20.35 -26.46 -15.50
CA ILE A 254 20.24 -25.04 -15.14
C ILE A 254 20.82 -24.17 -16.26
N HIS A 255 21.98 -24.56 -16.81
CA HIS A 255 22.57 -23.88 -17.96
C HIS A 255 21.61 -23.84 -19.16
N ASP A 256 20.91 -24.94 -19.46
CA ASP A 256 19.89 -25.00 -20.52
C ASP A 256 18.70 -24.07 -20.20
N ALA A 257 18.24 -24.03 -18.95
CA ALA A 257 17.19 -23.12 -18.50
C ALA A 257 17.58 -21.64 -18.69
N ILE A 258 18.82 -21.27 -18.37
CA ILE A 258 19.32 -19.89 -18.51
C ILE A 258 19.48 -19.52 -19.98
N VAL A 259 20.22 -20.30 -20.77
CA VAL A 259 20.57 -19.90 -22.15
C VAL A 259 19.37 -19.94 -23.09
N ARG A 260 18.51 -20.95 -22.95
CA ARG A 260 17.47 -21.22 -23.96
C ARG A 260 16.11 -20.61 -23.63
N VAL A 261 15.83 -20.31 -22.36
CA VAL A 261 14.49 -19.96 -21.90
C VAL A 261 14.46 -18.62 -21.19
N LEU A 262 15.15 -18.49 -20.05
CA LEU A 262 14.97 -17.36 -19.14
C LEU A 262 15.90 -16.18 -19.45
N GLY A 263 17.14 -16.46 -19.84
CA GLY A 263 18.22 -15.47 -19.99
C GLY A 263 18.97 -15.22 -18.68
N PHE A 264 20.24 -14.83 -18.82
CA PHE A 264 21.17 -14.57 -17.71
C PHE A 264 20.62 -13.54 -16.72
N GLU A 265 20.26 -12.35 -17.22
CA GLU A 265 19.77 -11.23 -16.39
C GLU A 265 18.51 -11.59 -15.59
N MET A 266 17.58 -12.34 -16.19
CA MET A 266 16.33 -12.72 -15.53
C MET A 266 16.58 -13.69 -14.39
N VAL A 267 17.40 -14.72 -14.63
CA VAL A 267 17.72 -15.71 -13.60
C VAL A 267 18.52 -15.06 -12.48
N LEU A 268 19.48 -14.21 -12.81
CA LEU A 268 20.27 -13.49 -11.83
C LEU A 268 19.37 -12.61 -10.92
N SER A 269 18.42 -11.86 -11.51
CA SER A 269 17.44 -11.06 -10.78
C SER A 269 16.50 -11.90 -9.90
N LEU A 270 15.92 -12.96 -10.45
CA LEU A 270 15.02 -13.84 -9.71
C LEU A 270 15.71 -14.52 -8.53
N SER A 271 16.92 -15.03 -8.76
CA SER A 271 17.75 -15.65 -7.74
C SER A 271 18.08 -14.67 -6.61
N LEU A 272 18.39 -13.43 -6.96
CA LEU A 272 18.65 -12.39 -5.97
C LEU A 272 17.41 -12.06 -5.13
N GLY A 273 16.26 -11.88 -5.78
CA GLY A 273 15.01 -11.60 -5.08
C GLY A 273 14.58 -12.71 -4.11
N LEU A 274 14.78 -13.97 -4.47
CA LEU A 274 14.55 -15.11 -3.57
C LEU A 274 15.56 -15.18 -2.43
N ALA A 275 16.84 -14.98 -2.73
CA ALA A 275 17.89 -15.05 -1.73
C ALA A 275 17.77 -13.92 -0.69
N LEU A 276 17.27 -12.75 -1.09
CA LEU A 276 16.89 -11.67 -0.17
C LEU A 276 15.56 -11.97 0.55
N GLY A 277 14.56 -12.50 -0.15
CA GLY A 277 13.27 -12.84 0.46
C GLY A 277 13.34 -13.96 1.50
N SER A 278 14.40 -14.78 1.48
CA SER A 278 14.63 -15.84 2.47
C SER A 278 15.29 -15.34 3.76
N THR A 279 15.83 -14.12 3.78
CA THR A 279 16.52 -13.59 4.97
C THR A 279 15.56 -13.12 6.05
N LEU A 280 14.39 -12.65 5.64
CA LEU A 280 13.37 -12.11 6.53
C LEU A 280 12.16 -13.05 6.57
N LYS A 281 11.49 -13.10 7.72
CA LYS A 281 10.27 -13.91 7.85
C LYS A 281 9.09 -13.12 7.30
N LEU A 282 8.17 -13.80 6.61
CA LEU A 282 6.89 -13.17 6.30
C LEU A 282 6.12 -12.95 7.60
N PRO A 283 5.58 -11.73 7.82
CA PRO A 283 4.76 -11.47 8.99
C PRO A 283 3.48 -12.30 8.96
N ASN A 284 3.03 -12.72 10.14
CA ASN A 284 1.77 -13.47 10.31
C ASN A 284 0.55 -12.57 10.08
N ARG A 285 0.65 -11.29 10.47
CA ARG A 285 -0.37 -10.27 10.23
C ARG A 285 -0.15 -9.61 8.87
N ARG A 286 -1.24 -9.23 8.23
CA ARG A 286 -1.27 -8.46 6.99
C ARG A 286 -2.60 -7.70 6.92
N PRO A 287 -2.63 -6.47 6.38
CA PRO A 287 -3.89 -5.74 6.15
C PRO A 287 -4.91 -6.58 5.37
N ASP A 288 -6.19 -6.38 5.66
CA ASP A 288 -7.31 -7.04 5.00
C ASP A 288 -7.46 -6.54 3.56
N GLY A 289 -7.96 -7.39 2.67
CA GLY A 289 -8.15 -7.05 1.26
C GLY A 289 -6.87 -6.87 0.43
N CYS A 290 -5.68 -6.88 1.03
CA CYS A 290 -4.42 -6.86 0.28
C CYS A 290 -4.12 -8.22 -0.40
N LEU A 291 -3.21 -8.22 -1.38
CA LEU A 291 -2.60 -9.45 -1.93
C LEU A 291 -1.50 -9.97 -0.99
N SER A 292 -1.13 -11.25 -1.08
CA SER A 292 0.00 -11.74 -0.29
C SER A 292 1.28 -11.04 -0.75
N TYR A 293 2.31 -11.00 0.10
CA TYR A 293 3.58 -10.34 -0.24
C TYR A 293 4.14 -10.81 -1.60
N TRP A 294 4.27 -12.12 -1.77
CA TRP A 294 4.78 -12.72 -3.01
C TRP A 294 3.86 -12.52 -4.20
N GLN A 295 2.54 -12.57 -3.99
CA GLN A 295 1.60 -12.23 -5.05
C GLN A 295 1.82 -10.79 -5.50
N GLN A 296 1.83 -9.81 -4.60
CA GLN A 296 2.05 -8.41 -4.95
C GLN A 296 3.39 -8.22 -5.70
N ALA A 297 4.48 -8.82 -5.21
CA ALA A 297 5.79 -8.74 -5.83
C ALA A 297 5.82 -9.31 -7.25
N VAL A 298 5.21 -10.49 -7.47
CA VAL A 298 5.12 -11.13 -8.80
C VAL A 298 4.19 -10.35 -9.73
N TYR A 299 3.06 -9.85 -9.24
CA TYR A 299 2.15 -9.04 -10.03
C TYR A 299 2.82 -7.74 -10.51
N VAL A 300 3.51 -7.02 -9.62
CA VAL A 300 4.19 -5.77 -9.97
C VAL A 300 5.37 -6.00 -10.90
N SER A 301 6.20 -7.03 -10.67
CA SER A 301 7.28 -7.40 -11.60
C SER A 301 6.76 -7.76 -13.00
N THR A 302 5.74 -8.61 -13.09
CA THR A 302 5.14 -8.99 -14.38
C THR A 302 4.49 -7.79 -15.08
N CYS A 303 3.79 -6.92 -14.35
CA CYS A 303 3.23 -5.69 -14.91
C CYS A 303 4.32 -4.74 -15.40
N THR A 304 5.41 -4.59 -14.65
CA THR A 304 6.54 -3.76 -15.03
C THR A 304 7.19 -4.30 -16.31
N GLU A 305 7.40 -5.61 -16.39
CA GLU A 305 7.89 -6.30 -17.58
C GLU A 305 7.00 -6.07 -18.80
N ALA A 306 5.68 -6.20 -18.64
CA ALA A 306 4.72 -5.95 -19.69
C ALA A 306 4.77 -4.48 -20.17
N ILE A 307 4.86 -3.52 -19.25
CA ILE A 307 4.97 -2.09 -19.56
C ILE A 307 6.23 -1.81 -20.38
N ILE A 308 7.40 -2.30 -19.94
CA ILE A 308 8.65 -2.05 -20.66
C ILE A 308 8.67 -2.75 -22.05
N SER A 309 7.95 -3.87 -22.21
CA SER A 309 7.85 -4.57 -23.49
C SER A 309 7.18 -3.71 -24.57
N CYS A 310 6.27 -2.81 -24.16
CA CYS A 310 5.60 -1.85 -25.01
C CYS A 310 6.44 -0.59 -25.30
N MET A 311 7.53 -0.35 -24.56
CA MET A 311 8.38 0.82 -24.76
C MET A 311 9.22 0.72 -26.06
N PRO A 312 9.53 1.84 -26.73
CA PRO A 312 10.46 1.86 -27.86
C PRO A 312 11.83 1.28 -27.45
N ARG A 313 12.43 0.44 -28.31
CA ARG A 313 13.70 -0.27 -28.01
C ARG A 313 14.82 0.63 -27.49
N LYS A 314 14.92 1.87 -27.99
CA LYS A 314 15.98 2.83 -27.59
C LYS A 314 15.82 3.40 -26.17
N GLN A 315 14.62 3.31 -25.59
CA GLN A 315 14.29 3.85 -24.26
C GLN A 315 13.96 2.74 -23.26
N ARG A 316 14.00 1.49 -23.70
CA ARG A 316 13.57 0.33 -22.92
C ARG A 316 14.64 -0.02 -21.88
N PRO A 317 14.32 -0.04 -20.58
CA PRO A 317 15.22 -0.55 -19.54
C PRO A 317 15.56 -2.03 -19.74
N SER A 318 16.59 -2.51 -19.06
CA SER A 318 16.87 -3.95 -18.99
C SER A 318 15.67 -4.72 -18.42
N TYR A 319 15.27 -5.82 -19.07
CA TYR A 319 14.19 -6.68 -18.59
C TYR A 319 14.47 -7.25 -17.20
N GLY A 320 15.70 -7.71 -16.97
CA GLY A 320 16.09 -8.27 -15.67
C GLY A 320 16.04 -7.22 -14.56
N CYS A 321 16.52 -5.99 -14.80
CA CYS A 321 16.44 -4.92 -13.80
C CYS A 321 15.00 -4.52 -13.54
N ALA A 322 14.20 -4.28 -14.58
CA ALA A 322 12.79 -3.89 -14.42
C ALA A 322 11.97 -4.94 -13.66
N TYR A 323 12.19 -6.23 -13.96
CA TYR A 323 11.56 -7.33 -13.23
C TYR A 323 12.00 -7.33 -11.76
N LEU A 324 13.31 -7.18 -11.49
CA LEU A 324 13.85 -7.12 -10.13
C LEU A 324 13.30 -5.95 -9.33
N SER A 325 13.27 -4.75 -9.90
CA SER A 325 12.72 -3.55 -9.24
C SER A 325 11.25 -3.79 -8.88
N GLY A 326 10.46 -4.40 -9.75
CA GLY A 326 9.08 -4.79 -9.44
C GLY A 326 8.97 -5.90 -8.40
N LEU A 327 9.91 -6.85 -8.36
CA LEU A 327 9.95 -7.94 -7.38
C LEU A 327 10.32 -7.43 -5.99
N LEU A 328 11.22 -6.45 -5.89
CA LEU A 328 11.71 -5.89 -4.64
C LEU A 328 10.97 -4.61 -4.18
N HIS A 329 10.03 -4.10 -4.98
CA HIS A 329 9.37 -2.80 -4.71
C HIS A 329 8.73 -2.72 -3.32
N ASN A 330 8.23 -3.85 -2.79
CA ASN A 330 7.57 -3.91 -1.49
C ASN A 330 8.43 -4.57 -0.41
N PHE A 331 9.73 -4.79 -0.63
CA PHE A 331 10.63 -5.45 0.33
C PHE A 331 10.63 -4.77 1.70
N GLY A 332 10.46 -3.44 1.72
CA GLY A 332 10.33 -2.66 2.95
C GLY A 332 9.19 -3.09 3.87
N TYR A 333 8.16 -3.75 3.36
CA TYR A 333 7.10 -4.35 4.18
C TYR A 333 7.66 -5.39 5.16
N MET A 334 8.59 -6.23 4.69
CA MET A 334 9.27 -7.22 5.53
C MET A 334 10.21 -6.54 6.52
N LEU A 335 10.88 -5.45 6.11
CA LEU A 335 11.72 -4.67 7.01
C LEU A 335 10.94 -3.99 8.12
N ILE A 336 9.76 -3.43 7.83
CA ILE A 336 8.90 -2.86 8.87
C ILE A 336 8.47 -3.94 9.85
N ALA A 337 8.08 -5.12 9.35
CA ALA A 337 7.70 -6.24 10.21
C ALA A 337 8.81 -6.72 11.15
N GLU A 338 10.06 -6.72 10.68
CA GLU A 338 11.21 -7.13 11.48
C GLU A 338 11.62 -6.02 12.48
N VAL A 339 11.85 -4.80 11.99
CA VAL A 339 12.41 -3.68 12.75
C VAL A 339 11.39 -3.07 13.71
N PHE A 340 10.15 -2.89 13.25
CA PHE A 340 9.07 -2.27 14.01
C PHE A 340 8.03 -3.34 14.42
N SER A 341 8.51 -4.53 14.81
CA SER A 341 7.65 -5.67 15.17
C SER A 341 6.63 -5.32 16.26
N GLY A 342 6.98 -4.44 17.21
CA GLY A 342 6.07 -3.95 18.26
C GLY A 342 4.94 -3.05 17.75
N GLN A 343 5.13 -2.38 16.61
CA GLN A 343 4.13 -1.47 16.01
C GLN A 343 3.44 -2.09 14.78
N PHE A 344 3.92 -3.23 14.28
CA PHE A 344 3.50 -3.78 13.00
C PHE A 344 2.00 -4.11 12.94
N ASP A 345 1.44 -4.63 14.03
CA ASP A 345 0.00 -4.91 14.13
C ASP A 345 -0.84 -3.63 14.08
N ASP A 346 -0.39 -2.57 14.76
CA ASP A 346 -1.05 -1.26 14.74
C ASP A 346 -0.96 -0.61 13.36
N ILE A 347 0.20 -0.71 12.69
CA ILE A 347 0.37 -0.28 11.30
C ILE A 347 -0.64 -0.99 10.39
N CYS A 348 -0.81 -2.32 10.54
CA CYS A 348 -1.78 -3.05 9.75
C CYS A 348 -3.22 -2.61 10.05
N THR A 349 -3.56 -2.38 11.32
CA THR A 349 -4.88 -1.88 11.73
C THR A 349 -5.16 -0.48 11.21
N GLU A 350 -4.18 0.40 11.19
CA GLU A 350 -4.32 1.75 10.65
C GLU A 350 -4.42 1.75 9.12
N ILE A 351 -3.71 0.85 8.42
CA ILE A 351 -3.88 0.63 6.98
C ILE A 351 -5.31 0.15 6.68
N ASP A 352 -5.83 -0.78 7.48
CA ASP A 352 -7.21 -1.27 7.37
C ASP A 352 -8.23 -0.14 7.53
N ALA A 353 -7.99 0.78 8.46
CA ALA A 353 -8.82 1.96 8.69
C ALA A 353 -8.71 3.02 7.59
N ASN A 354 -7.65 2.95 6.77
CA ASN A 354 -7.29 3.96 5.78
C ASN A 354 -7.11 3.37 4.37
N SER A 355 -7.90 2.33 4.04
CA SER A 355 -7.82 1.60 2.76
C SER A 355 -8.02 2.44 1.49
N HIS A 356 -8.53 3.67 1.62
CA HIS A 356 -8.69 4.64 0.52
C HIS A 356 -7.38 5.35 0.13
N THR A 357 -6.31 5.22 0.91
CA THR A 357 -5.00 5.86 0.65
C THR A 357 -3.86 4.84 0.55
N THR A 358 -2.65 5.33 0.27
CA THR A 358 -1.45 4.51 0.19
C THR A 358 -0.96 4.09 1.59
N PRO A 359 -0.43 2.85 1.74
CA PRO A 359 0.21 2.42 2.99
C PRO A 359 1.33 3.34 3.46
N GLN A 360 2.08 3.94 2.53
CA GLN A 360 3.17 4.86 2.83
C GLN A 360 2.71 6.08 3.64
N SER A 361 1.52 6.62 3.35
CA SER A 361 0.97 7.75 4.10
C SER A 361 0.74 7.36 5.57
N VAL A 362 0.22 6.15 5.79
CA VAL A 362 -0.09 5.60 7.11
C VAL A 362 1.19 5.27 7.88
N GLU A 363 2.17 4.64 7.23
CA GLU A 363 3.48 4.35 7.82
C GLU A 363 4.19 5.63 8.26
N LYS A 364 4.22 6.65 7.38
CA LYS A 364 4.81 7.95 7.71
C LYS A 364 4.14 8.59 8.92
N HIS A 365 2.82 8.41 9.07
CA HIS A 365 2.10 8.91 10.24
C HIS A 365 2.50 8.17 11.54
N ILE A 366 2.55 6.83 11.51
CA ILE A 366 2.73 6.02 12.72
C ILE A 366 4.19 5.97 13.14
N ILE A 367 5.09 5.65 12.21
CA ILE A 367 6.51 5.42 12.49
C ILE A 367 7.42 6.52 11.94
N GLY A 368 6.91 7.50 11.19
CA GLY A 368 7.73 8.62 10.69
C GLY A 368 8.59 8.32 9.46
N VAL A 369 8.57 7.07 8.97
CA VAL A 369 9.25 6.61 7.76
C VAL A 369 8.34 5.70 6.95
N THR A 370 8.68 5.48 5.69
CA THR A 370 7.94 4.59 4.77
C THR A 370 8.70 3.30 4.51
N ARG A 371 7.99 2.26 4.09
CA ARG A 371 8.59 1.01 3.60
C ARG A 371 9.55 1.26 2.44
N ASP A 372 9.24 2.23 1.59
CA ASP A 372 10.03 2.57 0.40
C ASP A 372 11.39 3.13 0.81
N GLN A 373 11.43 4.03 1.81
CA GLN A 373 12.67 4.57 2.38
C GLN A 373 13.54 3.47 2.99
N LEU A 374 12.94 2.57 3.78
CA LEU A 374 13.67 1.45 4.40
C LEU A 374 14.23 0.48 3.35
N ALA A 375 13.43 0.15 2.33
CA ALA A 375 13.86 -0.72 1.23
C ALA A 375 15.02 -0.09 0.45
N ALA A 376 14.87 1.17 0.02
CA ALA A 376 15.89 1.87 -0.75
C ALA A 376 17.20 1.99 0.05
N TRP A 377 17.13 2.37 1.32
CA TRP A 377 18.30 2.44 2.20
C TRP A 377 19.01 1.08 2.31
N LEU A 378 18.27 -0.02 2.46
CA LEU A 378 18.87 -1.34 2.50
C LEU A 378 19.52 -1.71 1.15
N MET A 379 18.86 -1.44 0.03
CA MET A 379 19.42 -1.74 -1.29
C MET A 379 20.75 -1.01 -1.53
N GLU A 380 20.86 0.25 -1.10
CA GLU A 380 22.11 1.02 -1.15
C GLU A 380 23.21 0.41 -0.29
N LEU A 381 22.86 0.01 0.94
CA LEU A 381 23.79 -0.68 1.84
C LEU A 381 24.33 -1.98 1.21
N LEU A 382 23.47 -2.69 0.48
CA LEU A 382 23.83 -3.92 -0.21
C LEU A 382 24.55 -3.69 -1.54
N HIS A 383 24.83 -2.44 -1.91
CA HIS A 383 25.44 -2.05 -3.19
C HIS A 383 24.68 -2.60 -4.40
N MET A 384 23.35 -2.60 -4.31
CA MET A 384 22.48 -2.90 -5.44
C MET A 384 22.61 -1.83 -6.53
N PRO A 385 22.26 -2.15 -7.79
CA PRO A 385 22.20 -1.16 -8.87
C PRO A 385 21.30 0.05 -8.53
N GLU A 386 21.57 1.19 -9.18
CA GLU A 386 20.81 2.43 -8.93
C GLU A 386 19.38 2.40 -9.49
N GLU A 387 19.13 1.58 -10.53
CA GLU A 387 17.82 1.35 -11.15
C GLU A 387 16.87 0.50 -10.30
#